data_AF-A0A966A1M6-F1
#
_entry.id   AF-A0A966A1M6-F1
#
_cell.length_a   1.000
_cell.length_b   1.000
_cell.length_c   1.000
_cell.angle_alpha   90.00
_cell.angle_beta   90.00
_cell.angle_gamma   90.00
#
_symmetry.space_group_name_H-M   'P 1'
#
loop_
_entity.id
_entity.type
_entity.pdbx_description
1 polymer ?
#
loop_
_entity_poly.entity_id
_entity_poly.type
_entity_poly.pdbx_seq_one_letter_code
_entity_poly.pdbx_strand_id
1 'polypeptide(L)' 'MTAYIVRRLLLIIPTLLGIMLINFVIVQTAPGGPVEQAIAELTGQGAD' A
#
# COMPACT_ATOMS: atom_id res chain seq x y z
N MET A 1 23.25 -24.06 -1.28
CA MET A 1 22.25 -23.48 -2.20
C MET A 1 20.95 -23.06 -1.50
N THR A 2 20.32 -23.92 -0.68
CA THR A 2 19.08 -23.60 0.06
C THR A 2 19.19 -22.36 0.95
N ALA A 3 20.27 -22.22 1.73
CA ALA A 3 20.51 -21.05 2.58
C ALA A 3 20.62 -19.72 1.79
N TYR A 4 21.14 -19.78 0.56
CA TYR A 4 21.23 -18.61 -0.32
C TYR A 4 19.86 -18.20 -0.86
N ILE A 5 19.03 -19.17 -1.25
CA ILE A 5 17.66 -18.94 -1.70
C ILE A 5 16.82 -18.37 -0.57
N VAL A 6 16.89 -18.95 0.63
CA VAL A 6 16.19 -18.44 1.83
C VAL A 6 16.64 -17.01 2.15
N ARG A 7 17.93 -16.71 2.12
CA ARG A 7 18.44 -15.36 2.35
C ARG A 7 17.91 -14.38 1.30
N ARG A 8 17.81 -14.79 0.04
CA ARG A 8 17.23 -13.97 -1.04
C ARG A 8 15.74 -13.72 -0.83
N LEU A 9 14.97 -14.74 -0.41
CA LEU A 9 13.55 -14.59 -0.08
C LEU A 9 13.31 -13.69 1.14
N LEU A 10 14.14 -13.81 2.17
CA LEU A 10 14.08 -12.95 3.36
C LEU A 10 14.36 -11.49 3.03
N LEU A 11 15.20 -11.21 2.02
CA LEU A 11 15.48 -9.85 1.55
C LEU A 11 14.36 -9.23 0.70
N ILE A 12 13.44 -10.04 0.16
CA ILE A 12 12.26 -9.52 -0.56
C ILE A 12 11.30 -8.83 0.42
N ILE A 13 11.13 -9.37 1.62
CA ILE A 13 10.24 -8.82 2.66
C ILE A 13 10.55 -7.36 2.99
N PRO A 14 11.80 -6.96 3.35
CA PRO A 14 12.10 -5.56 3.64
C PRO A 14 11.97 -4.66 2.41
N THR A 15 12.20 -5.20 1.20
CA THR A 15 11.99 -4.46 -0.05
C THR A 15 10.51 -4.12 -0.25
N LEU A 16 9.62 -5.11 -0.04
CA LEU A 16 8.18 -4.92 -0.13
C LEU A 16 7.66 -3.96 0.95
N LEU A 17 8.17 -4.08 2.18
CA LEU A 17 7.83 -3.15 3.27
C LEU A 17 8.25 -1.71 2.92
N GLY A 18 9.45 -1.52 2.37
CA GLY A 18 9.92 -0.21 1.94
C GLY A 18 9.03 0.43 0.87
N ILE A 19 8.69 -0.33 -0.17
CA ILE A 19 7.82 0.16 -1.27
C ILE A 19 6.41 0.47 -0.74
N MET A 20 5.84 -0.40 0.10
CA MET A 20 4.53 -0.18 0.70
C MET A 20 4.51 1.08 1.56
N LEU A 21 5.53 1.30 2.37
CA LEU A 21 5.63 2.47 3.25
C LEU A 21 5.77 3.77 2.44
N ILE A 22 6.59 3.77 1.40
CA ILE A 22 6.70 4.91 0.48
C ILE A 22 5.35 5.18 -0.20
N ASN A 23 4.70 4.14 -0.74
CA ASN A 23 3.39 4.27 -1.37
C ASN A 23 2.35 4.85 -0.39
N PHE A 24 2.32 4.33 0.84
CA PHE A 24 1.44 4.81 1.90
C PHE A 24 1.64 6.29 2.23
N VAL A 25 2.89 6.75 2.31
CA VAL A 25 3.23 8.16 2.53
C VAL A 25 2.76 9.01 1.35
N ILE A 26 3.07 8.61 0.12
CA ILE A 26 2.66 9.32 -1.11
C ILE A 26 1.14 9.50 -1.14
N VAL A 27 0.42 8.42 -0.88
CA VAL A 27 -1.04 8.37 -0.91
C VAL A 27 -1.67 9.24 0.19
N GLN A 28 -1.07 9.30 1.38
CA GLN A 28 -1.54 10.21 2.44
C GLN A 28 -1.23 11.68 2.17
N THR A 29 -0.14 11.97 1.48
CA THR A 29 0.22 13.35 1.12
C THR A 29 -0.59 13.90 -0.05
N ALA A 30 -1.30 13.06 -0.80
CA ALA A 30 -2.17 13.50 -1.88
C ALA A 30 -3.42 14.21 -1.31
N PRO A 31 -3.78 15.42 -1.80
CA PRO A 31 -4.99 16.12 -1.36
C PRO A 31 -6.25 15.38 -1.84
N GLY A 32 -7.17 15.08 -0.92
CA GLY A 32 -8.30 14.19 -1.14
C GLY A 32 -7.86 12.73 -1.02
N GLY A 33 -7.65 12.28 0.22
CA GLY A 33 -7.06 10.98 0.53
C GLY A 33 -7.89 9.83 -0.05
N PRO A 34 -7.26 8.66 -0.27
CA PRO A 34 -7.97 7.47 -0.78
C PRO A 34 -9.13 7.05 0.11
N VAL A 35 -9.07 7.37 1.41
CA VAL A 35 -10.13 7.10 2.38
C VAL A 35 -11.33 8.00 2.12
N GLU A 36 -11.12 9.28 1.83
CA GLU A 36 -12.19 10.21 1.47
C GLU A 36 -12.82 9.84 0.13
N GLN A 37 -12.01 9.40 -0.85
CA GLN A 37 -12.52 8.91 -2.13
C GLN A 37 -13.30 7.59 -1.97
N ALA A 38 -12.79 6.63 -1.19
CA ALA A 38 -13.49 5.38 -0.91
C ALA A 38 -14.79 5.61 -0.12
N ILE A 39 -14.80 6.52 0.86
CA ILE A 39 -16.02 6.91 1.59
C ILE A 39 -16.98 7.64 0.65
N ALA A 40 -16.50 8.51 -0.24
CA ALA A 40 -17.33 9.21 -1.22
C ALA A 40 -17.93 8.25 -2.26
N GLU A 41 -17.22 7.21 -2.69
CA GLU A 41 -17.75 6.14 -3.56
C GLU A 41 -18.83 5.33 -2.83
N LEU A 42 -18.59 4.95 -1.57
CA LEU A 42 -19.56 4.21 -0.75
C LEU A 42 -20.80 5.05 -0.39
N THR A 43 -20.61 6.34 -0.11
CA THR A 43 -21.70 7.27 0.24
C THR A 43 -22.45 7.74 -1.00
N GLY A 44 -21.76 7.91 -2.13
CA GLY A 44 -22.34 8.31 -3.41
C GLY A 44 -23.16 7.22 -4.07
N GLN A 45 -22.85 5.93 -3.86
CA GLN A 45 -23.72 4.81 -4.27
C GLN A 45 -24.98 4.64 -3.39
N GLY A 46 -25.07 5.34 -2.25
CA GLY A 46 -26.21 5.28 -1.34
C GLY A 46 -27.24 6.40 -1.49
N ALA A 47 -27.08 7.29 -2.48
CA ALA A 47 -27.90 8.48 -2.64
C ALA A 47 -28.87 8.46 -3.84
N ASP A 48 -28.94 7.36 -4.60
CA ASP A 48 -29.90 7.14 -5.70
C ASP A 48 -30.75 5.88 -5.49
#